data_AF-A0A268S2F9-F1
#
_entry.id   AF-A0A268S2F9-F1
#
_cell.length_a   1.000
_cell.length_b   1.000
_cell.length_c   1.000
_cell.angle_alpha   90.00
_cell.angle_beta   90.00
_cell.angle_gamma   90.00
#
_symmetry.space_group_name_H-M   'P 1'
#
loop_
_entity.id
_entity.type
_entity.pdbx_description
1 polymer ?
#
loop_
_entity_poly.entity_id
_entity_poly.type
_entity_poly.pdbx_seq_one_letter_code
_entity_poly.pdbx_strand_id
1 'polypeptide(L)'
;MNTLFFILAALSLFAFILGLIKPSLIRLPSRSRVCLYVIPVLIVTSILHDSTQDPNKAQSAQLKKIETLEASVQDKETEMEELTVALEEAEESLKESEEQLELLQAEEGDVYGSFEEQLEEAKLEWEEEFREQIEEDLKERITAEISEDYEDKLAALDDKIKEKEQTIEEKETTISKLEEEVASASTNNGNETATTETETAQSSESASTDSCGPGTVKINSASESELQAIYEIGPDRAAQIIQLRPFSSYNDMKRIKGIGDARAEAIENQGIVCFD
;
A
#
# COMPACT_ATOMS: atom_id res chain seq x y z
N MET A 1 -16.97 43.26 -74.29
CA MET A 1 -15.77 42.95 -75.09
C MET A 1 -15.32 41.49 -74.96
N ASN A 2 -15.46 40.87 -73.78
CA ASN A 2 -14.99 39.50 -73.53
C ASN A 2 -15.65 38.43 -74.42
N THR A 3 -16.97 38.49 -74.68
CA THR A 3 -17.67 37.51 -75.52
C THR A 3 -17.20 37.53 -76.98
N LEU A 4 -17.04 38.72 -77.58
CA LEU A 4 -16.47 38.89 -78.93
C LEU A 4 -15.04 38.33 -79.00
N PHE A 5 -14.24 38.60 -77.97
CA PHE A 5 -12.86 38.12 -77.88
C PHE A 5 -12.78 36.58 -77.80
N PHE A 6 -13.64 35.94 -77.00
CA PHE A 6 -13.72 34.47 -76.94
C PHE A 6 -14.17 33.87 -78.28
N ILE A 7 -15.10 34.50 -78.99
CA ILE A 7 -15.54 34.05 -80.32
C ILE A 7 -14.38 34.15 -81.33
N LEU A 8 -13.63 35.25 -81.35
CA LEU A 8 -12.48 35.43 -82.25
C LEU A 8 -11.34 34.44 -81.91
N ALA A 9 -11.09 34.18 -80.62
CA ALA A 9 -10.12 33.19 -80.17
C ALA A 9 -10.54 31.75 -80.52
N ALA A 10 -11.83 31.42 -80.41
CA ALA A 10 -12.36 30.13 -80.83
C ALA A 10 -12.25 29.94 -82.35
N LEU A 11 -12.54 30.98 -83.14
CA LEU A 11 -12.38 30.95 -84.60
C LEU A 11 -10.92 30.81 -85.04
N SER A 12 -9.98 31.47 -84.35
CA SER A 12 -8.55 31.32 -84.64
C SER A 12 -8.02 29.93 -84.30
N LEU A 13 -8.47 29.33 -83.19
CA LEU A 13 -8.14 27.97 -82.80
C LEU A 13 -8.75 26.93 -83.75
N PHE A 14 -9.97 27.17 -84.23
CA PHE A 14 -10.60 26.31 -85.25
C PHE A 14 -9.83 26.36 -86.58
N ALA A 15 -9.44 27.56 -87.03
CA ALA A 15 -8.61 27.73 -88.21
C ALA A 15 -7.23 27.06 -88.06
N PHE A 16 -6.65 27.09 -86.86
CA PHE A 16 -5.41 26.39 -86.53
C PHE A 16 -5.54 24.88 -86.68
N ILE A 17 -6.58 24.28 -86.10
CA ILE A 17 -6.85 22.83 -86.17
C ILE A 17 -7.06 22.39 -87.62
N LEU A 18 -7.87 23.13 -88.39
CA LEU A 18 -8.08 22.83 -89.82
C LEU A 18 -6.77 22.93 -90.61
N GLY A 19 -5.91 23.90 -90.28
CA GLY A 19 -4.60 24.06 -90.90
C GLY A 19 -3.61 22.93 -90.62
N LEU A 20 -3.70 22.29 -89.45
CA LEU A 20 -2.88 21.11 -89.11
C LEU A 20 -3.35 19.85 -89.84
N ILE A 21 -4.67 19.69 -89.99
CA ILE A 21 -5.28 18.53 -90.69
C ILE A 21 -5.04 18.63 -92.20
N LYS A 22 -5.28 19.80 -92.81
CA LYS A 22 -5.09 20.01 -94.25
C LYS A 22 -4.67 21.46 -94.55
N PRO A 23 -3.37 21.74 -94.74
CA PRO A 23 -2.85 23.11 -94.81
C PRO A 23 -3.36 23.90 -96.02
N SER A 24 -3.78 23.22 -97.08
CA SER A 24 -4.37 23.85 -98.28
C SER A 24 -5.72 24.52 -98.03
N LEU A 25 -6.45 24.16 -96.97
CA LEU A 25 -7.76 24.77 -96.62
C LEU A 25 -7.62 26.23 -96.20
N ILE A 26 -6.50 26.59 -95.58
CA ILE A 26 -6.19 27.96 -95.15
C ILE A 26 -5.14 28.61 -96.06
N ARG A 27 -4.98 28.10 -97.28
CA ARG A 27 -4.08 28.65 -98.31
C ARG A 27 -2.61 28.72 -97.88
N LEU A 28 -2.17 27.84 -96.97
CA LEU A 28 -0.78 27.74 -96.54
C LEU A 28 -0.11 26.48 -97.12
N PRO A 29 1.18 26.55 -97.48
CA PRO A 29 1.82 25.48 -98.24
C PRO A 29 2.25 24.27 -97.38
N SER A 30 2.38 24.44 -96.06
CA SER A 30 2.74 23.33 -95.16
C SER A 30 2.30 23.58 -93.72
N ARG A 31 2.06 22.48 -92.98
CA ARG A 31 1.71 22.48 -91.54
C ARG A 31 2.70 23.25 -90.67
N SER A 32 4.00 23.23 -91.02
CA SER A 32 5.03 23.96 -90.27
C SER A 32 4.87 25.47 -90.37
N ARG A 33 4.41 25.99 -91.53
CA ARG A 33 4.13 27.42 -91.69
C ARG A 33 2.85 27.82 -90.95
N VAL A 34 1.87 26.92 -90.84
CA VAL A 34 0.67 27.15 -90.01
C VAL A 34 1.06 27.43 -88.55
N CYS A 35 1.91 26.57 -87.96
CA CYS A 35 2.41 26.79 -86.60
C CYS A 35 3.20 28.10 -86.46
N LEU A 36 4.08 28.40 -87.42
CA LEU A 36 4.92 29.61 -87.38
C LEU A 36 4.10 30.90 -87.29
N TYR A 37 2.97 30.99 -88.00
CA TYR A 37 2.17 32.21 -88.04
C TYR A 37 1.04 32.25 -86.99
N VAL A 38 0.44 31.10 -86.66
CA VAL A 38 -0.74 31.09 -85.77
C VAL A 38 -0.36 31.06 -84.29
N ILE A 39 0.73 30.40 -83.90
CA ILE A 39 1.16 30.33 -82.50
C ILE A 39 1.51 31.71 -81.93
N PRO A 40 2.26 32.60 -82.61
CA PRO A 40 2.54 33.94 -82.10
C PRO A 40 1.27 34.77 -81.90
N VAL A 41 0.28 34.64 -82.79
CA VAL A 41 -1.00 35.36 -82.67
C VAL A 41 -1.77 34.87 -81.44
N LEU A 42 -1.80 33.56 -81.19
CA LEU A 42 -2.45 33.02 -79.99
C LEU A 42 -1.78 33.52 -78.71
N ILE A 43 -0.45 33.55 -78.66
CA ILE A 43 0.31 34.06 -77.51
C ILE A 43 -0.01 35.55 -77.27
N VAL A 44 -0.01 36.38 -78.32
CA VAL A 44 -0.35 37.82 -78.20
C VAL A 44 -1.79 38.00 -77.73
N THR A 45 -2.73 37.21 -78.23
CA THR A 45 -4.11 37.27 -77.75
C THR A 45 -4.23 36.86 -76.28
N SER A 46 -3.52 35.83 -75.83
CA SER A 46 -3.53 35.41 -74.42
C SER A 46 -2.98 36.49 -73.49
N ILE A 47 -1.89 37.17 -73.87
CA ILE A 47 -1.30 38.27 -73.07
C ILE A 47 -2.25 39.47 -72.99
N LEU A 48 -2.94 39.80 -74.09
CA LEU A 48 -3.93 40.88 -74.10
C LEU A 48 -5.18 40.54 -73.29
N HIS A 49 -5.57 39.27 -73.18
CA HIS A 49 -6.69 38.84 -72.34
C HIS A 49 -6.37 38.98 -70.85
N ASP A 50 -5.17 38.57 -70.44
CA ASP A 50 -4.71 38.61 -69.05
C ASP A 50 -4.67 40.06 -68.51
N SER A 51 -4.31 41.02 -69.37
CA SER A 51 -4.33 42.44 -69.05
C SER A 51 -5.73 43.02 -68.78
N THR A 52 -6.81 42.27 -69.04
CA THR A 52 -8.20 42.70 -68.83
C THR A 52 -8.84 42.11 -67.57
N GLN A 53 -8.12 41.32 -66.77
CA GLN A 53 -8.64 40.79 -65.51
C GLN A 53 -8.62 41.89 -64.43
N ASP A 54 -9.79 42.33 -63.99
CA ASP A 54 -9.96 43.37 -62.97
C ASP A 54 -9.29 42.96 -61.64
N PRO A 55 -8.19 43.62 -61.19
CA PRO A 55 -7.49 43.24 -59.97
C PRO A 55 -8.35 43.43 -58.71
N ASN A 56 -9.37 44.30 -58.79
CA ASN A 56 -10.30 44.62 -57.70
C ASN A 56 -11.32 43.49 -57.40
N LYS A 57 -11.58 42.59 -58.36
CA LYS A 57 -12.54 41.49 -58.16
C LYS A 57 -12.03 40.43 -57.19
N ALA A 58 -10.72 40.14 -57.21
CA ALA A 58 -10.10 39.24 -56.25
C ALA A 58 -10.07 39.86 -54.85
N GLN A 59 -9.76 41.16 -54.74
CA GLN A 59 -9.72 41.88 -53.47
C GLN A 59 -11.11 41.99 -52.81
N SER A 60 -12.16 42.28 -53.57
CA SER A 60 -13.54 42.30 -53.05
C SER A 60 -14.04 40.93 -52.56
N ALA A 61 -13.61 39.84 -53.18
CA ALA A 61 -13.94 38.49 -52.71
C ALA A 61 -13.25 38.15 -51.38
N GLN A 62 -12.00 38.61 -51.19
CA GLN A 62 -11.28 38.48 -49.93
C GLN A 62 -11.92 39.32 -48.82
N LEU A 63 -12.34 40.56 -49.12
CA LEU A 63 -13.00 41.45 -48.16
C LEU A 63 -14.29 40.83 -47.61
N LYS A 64 -15.13 40.24 -48.48
CA LYS A 64 -16.35 39.54 -48.05
C LYS A 64 -16.04 38.37 -47.13
N LYS A 65 -14.96 37.62 -47.40
CA LYS A 65 -14.54 36.48 -46.57
C LYS A 65 -14.07 36.94 -45.19
N ILE A 66 -13.37 38.08 -45.11
CA ILE A 66 -12.96 38.69 -43.85
C ILE A 66 -14.19 39.15 -43.07
N GLU A 67 -15.14 39.83 -43.71
CA GLU A 67 -16.39 40.25 -43.07
C GLU A 67 -17.21 39.07 -42.54
N THR A 68 -17.24 37.93 -43.27
CA THR A 68 -17.91 36.72 -42.78
C THR A 68 -17.17 36.07 -41.61
N LEU A 69 -15.84 36.11 -41.62
CA LEU A 69 -15.02 35.60 -40.52
C LEU A 69 -15.16 36.46 -39.27
N GLU A 70 -15.17 37.79 -39.41
CA GLU A 70 -15.39 38.72 -38.30
C GLU A 70 -16.76 38.51 -37.65
N ALA A 71 -17.82 38.33 -38.45
CA ALA A 71 -19.13 37.98 -37.92
C ALA A 71 -19.14 36.64 -37.16
N SER A 72 -18.40 35.64 -37.66
CA SER A 72 -18.27 34.34 -36.97
C SER A 72 -17.43 34.41 -35.70
N VAL A 73 -16.44 35.31 -35.63
CA VAL A 73 -15.63 35.53 -34.42
C VAL A 73 -16.49 36.21 -33.36
N GLN A 74 -17.27 37.22 -33.73
CA GLN A 74 -18.17 37.91 -32.80
C GLN A 74 -19.19 36.95 -32.16
N ASP A 75 -19.76 36.05 -32.96
CA ASP A 75 -20.70 35.01 -32.48
C ASP A 75 -20.02 34.07 -31.46
N LYS A 76 -18.78 33.68 -31.74
CA LYS A 76 -17.97 32.84 -30.84
C LYS A 76 -17.55 33.57 -29.56
N GLU A 77 -17.28 34.87 -29.62
CA GLU A 77 -17.01 35.69 -28.44
C GLU A 77 -18.23 35.77 -27.54
N THR A 78 -19.44 35.95 -28.11
CA THR A 78 -20.67 35.96 -27.31
C THR A 78 -20.99 34.59 -26.68
N GLU A 79 -20.73 33.49 -27.40
CA GLU A 79 -20.89 32.12 -26.86
C GLU A 79 -19.89 31.88 -25.71
N MET A 80 -18.67 32.41 -25.83
CA MET A 80 -17.66 32.31 -24.77
C MET A 80 -18.04 33.12 -23.54
N GLU A 81 -18.55 34.34 -23.72
CA GLU A 81 -19.05 35.18 -22.61
C GLU A 81 -20.20 34.49 -21.87
N GLU A 82 -21.17 33.91 -22.58
CA GLU A 82 -22.27 33.16 -21.97
C GLU A 82 -21.77 31.95 -21.16
N LEU A 83 -20.80 31.20 -21.70
CA LEU A 83 -20.18 30.08 -20.98
C LEU A 83 -19.39 30.53 -19.75
N THR A 84 -18.73 31.69 -19.78
CA THR A 84 -18.00 32.20 -18.60
C THR A 84 -18.95 32.56 -17.46
N VAL A 85 -20.10 33.16 -17.78
CA VAL A 85 -21.14 33.47 -16.77
C VAL A 85 -21.70 32.17 -16.18
N ALA A 86 -22.01 31.18 -17.02
CA ALA A 86 -22.51 29.89 -16.55
C ALA A 86 -21.50 29.13 -15.69
N LEU A 87 -20.19 29.27 -15.97
CA LEU A 87 -19.13 28.68 -15.16
C LEU A 87 -19.04 29.34 -13.79
N GLU A 88 -19.11 30.67 -13.72
CA GLU A 88 -19.08 31.42 -12.46
C GLU A 88 -20.28 31.05 -11.56
N GLU A 89 -21.48 30.93 -12.13
CA GLU A 89 -22.67 30.47 -11.40
C GLU A 89 -22.52 29.03 -10.87
N ALA A 90 -21.93 28.13 -11.67
CA ALA A 90 -21.68 26.76 -11.25
C ALA A 90 -20.63 26.69 -10.11
N GLU A 91 -19.56 27.49 -10.18
CA GLU A 91 -18.56 27.58 -9.12
C GLU A 91 -19.14 28.12 -7.81
N GLU A 92 -20.02 29.13 -7.89
CA GLU A 92 -20.72 29.64 -6.70
C GLU A 92 -21.63 28.58 -6.08
N SER A 93 -22.38 27.83 -6.90
CA SER A 93 -23.22 26.72 -6.41
C SER A 93 -22.41 25.59 -5.78
N LEU A 94 -21.22 25.29 -6.32
CA LEU A 94 -20.32 24.27 -5.77
C LEU A 94 -19.83 24.71 -4.39
N LYS A 95 -19.40 25.97 -4.27
CA LYS A 95 -18.93 26.54 -3.01
C LYS A 95 -20.01 26.50 -1.93
N GLU A 96 -21.25 26.83 -2.28
CA GLU A 96 -22.38 26.72 -1.35
C GLU A 96 -22.60 25.27 -0.91
N SER A 97 -22.48 24.30 -1.82
CA SER A 97 -22.61 22.88 -1.47
C SER A 97 -21.46 22.36 -0.60
N GLU A 98 -20.24 22.84 -0.81
CA GLU A 98 -19.07 22.50 0.01
C GLU A 98 -19.21 23.06 1.43
N GLU A 99 -19.67 24.30 1.58
CA GLU A 99 -19.94 24.91 2.89
C GLU A 99 -21.06 24.17 3.65
N GLN A 100 -22.11 23.74 2.94
CA GLN A 100 -23.16 22.89 3.52
C GLN A 100 -22.62 21.51 3.97
N LEU A 101 -21.69 20.92 3.21
CA LEU A 101 -21.06 19.65 3.56
C LEU A 101 -20.16 19.80 4.80
N GLU A 102 -19.40 20.90 4.90
CA GLU A 102 -18.55 21.18 6.05
C GLU A 102 -19.37 21.37 7.35
N LEU A 103 -20.53 22.02 7.26
CA LEU A 103 -21.46 22.16 8.39
C LEU A 103 -22.06 20.81 8.81
N LEU A 104 -22.45 19.96 7.86
CA LEU A 104 -22.94 18.60 8.16
C LEU A 104 -21.87 17.71 8.79
N GLN A 105 -20.63 17.81 8.32
CA GLN A 105 -19.51 17.06 8.89
C GLN A 105 -19.17 17.53 10.31
N ALA A 106 -19.31 18.83 10.60
CA ALA A 106 -19.20 19.33 11.96
C ALA A 106 -20.29 18.73 12.85
N GLU A 107 -21.55 18.68 12.41
CA GLU A 107 -22.65 18.11 13.19
C GLU A 107 -22.54 16.57 13.37
N GLU A 108 -22.02 15.84 12.38
CA GLU A 108 -21.78 14.39 12.50
C GLU A 108 -20.55 14.03 13.36
N GLY A 109 -19.52 14.88 13.37
CA GLY A 109 -18.32 14.66 14.19
C GLY A 109 -18.62 14.60 15.68
N ASP A 110 -19.58 15.40 16.14
CA ASP A 110 -20.01 15.50 17.53
C ASP A 110 -20.73 14.23 18.01
N VAL A 111 -21.56 13.66 17.13
CA VAL A 111 -22.41 12.50 17.44
C VAL A 111 -21.60 11.22 17.46
N TYR A 112 -20.66 11.04 16.52
CA TYR A 112 -19.78 9.87 16.52
C TYR A 112 -18.74 9.91 17.65
N GLY A 113 -18.20 11.08 17.98
CA GLY A 113 -17.29 11.23 19.11
C GLY A 113 -17.94 10.84 20.45
N SER A 114 -19.19 11.25 20.68
CA SER A 114 -19.91 10.90 21.91
C SER A 114 -20.25 9.42 22.04
N PHE A 115 -20.48 8.73 20.91
CA PHE A 115 -20.73 7.28 20.93
C PHE A 115 -19.46 6.48 21.12
N GLU A 116 -18.35 6.89 20.50
CA GLU A 116 -17.04 6.26 20.68
C GLU A 116 -16.58 6.36 22.15
N GLU A 117 -16.75 7.54 22.78
CA GLU A 117 -16.42 7.76 24.19
C GLU A 117 -17.29 6.89 25.12
N GLN A 118 -18.60 6.81 24.87
CA GLN A 118 -19.50 5.91 25.62
C GLN A 118 -19.16 4.43 25.42
N LEU A 119 -18.76 4.05 24.21
CA LEU A 119 -18.39 2.67 23.90
C LEU A 119 -17.07 2.29 24.58
N GLU A 120 -16.11 3.21 24.64
CA GLU A 120 -14.82 3.02 25.30
C GLU A 120 -14.98 2.97 26.83
N GLU A 121 -15.84 3.82 27.41
CA GLU A 121 -16.22 3.75 28.83
C GLU A 121 -16.92 2.42 29.18
N ALA A 122 -17.93 2.02 28.41
CA ALA A 122 -18.65 0.76 28.64
C ALA A 122 -17.75 -0.47 28.47
N LYS A 123 -16.77 -0.39 27.56
CA LYS A 123 -15.77 -1.44 27.37
C LYS A 123 -14.82 -1.53 28.56
N LEU A 124 -14.36 -0.41 29.09
CA LEU A 124 -13.51 -0.35 30.28
C LEU A 124 -14.22 -0.91 31.51
N GLU A 125 -15.46 -0.49 31.74
CA GLU A 125 -16.28 -0.96 32.87
C GLU A 125 -16.49 -2.48 32.79
N TRP A 126 -16.83 -2.99 31.61
CA TRP A 126 -17.00 -4.42 31.40
C TRP A 126 -15.69 -5.21 31.55
N GLU A 127 -14.56 -4.68 31.08
CA GLU A 127 -13.26 -5.33 31.23
C GLU A 127 -12.80 -5.36 32.70
N GLU A 128 -13.11 -4.35 33.51
CA GLU A 128 -12.85 -4.35 34.95
C GLU A 128 -13.73 -5.37 35.68
N GLU A 129 -15.05 -5.34 35.48
CA GLU A 129 -15.97 -6.30 36.10
C GLU A 129 -15.64 -7.75 35.72
N PHE A 130 -15.38 -7.99 34.43
CA PHE A 130 -15.06 -9.33 33.94
C PHE A 130 -13.72 -9.83 34.49
N ARG A 131 -12.73 -8.94 34.65
CA ARG A 131 -11.44 -9.28 35.25
C ARG A 131 -11.58 -9.67 36.71
N GLU A 132 -12.34 -8.89 37.50
CA GLU A 132 -12.55 -9.20 38.92
C GLU A 132 -13.25 -10.56 39.08
N GLN A 133 -14.27 -10.84 38.26
CA GLN A 133 -14.97 -12.13 38.31
C GLN A 133 -14.04 -13.30 37.95
N ILE A 134 -13.21 -13.16 36.91
CA ILE A 134 -12.24 -14.20 36.54
C ILE A 134 -11.22 -14.40 37.66
N GLU A 135 -10.73 -13.33 38.26
CA GLU A 135 -9.72 -13.41 39.31
C GLU A 135 -10.28 -14.12 40.56
N GLU A 136 -11.53 -13.84 40.94
CA GLU A 136 -12.21 -14.53 42.03
C GLU A 136 -12.43 -16.02 41.74
N ASP A 137 -13.01 -16.35 40.58
CA ASP A 137 -13.26 -17.74 40.16
C ASP A 137 -11.95 -18.54 40.06
N LEU A 138 -10.90 -17.94 39.50
CA LEU A 138 -9.60 -18.58 39.37
C LEU A 138 -8.96 -18.79 40.75
N LYS A 139 -9.07 -17.81 41.65
CA LYS A 139 -8.57 -17.92 43.01
C LYS A 139 -9.28 -19.03 43.76
N GLU A 140 -10.60 -19.12 43.71
CA GLU A 140 -11.35 -20.21 44.35
C GLU A 140 -10.91 -21.58 43.82
N ARG A 141 -10.79 -21.71 42.50
CA ARG A 141 -10.40 -22.96 41.85
C ARG A 141 -8.96 -23.37 42.16
N ILE A 142 -8.03 -22.41 42.18
CA ILE A 142 -6.64 -22.65 42.58
C ILE A 142 -6.58 -23.06 44.05
N THR A 143 -7.35 -22.42 44.93
CA THR A 143 -7.31 -22.75 46.37
C THR A 143 -7.86 -24.15 46.62
N ALA A 144 -8.91 -24.55 45.91
CA ALA A 144 -9.46 -25.89 45.98
C ALA A 144 -8.46 -26.96 45.48
N GLU A 145 -7.75 -26.69 44.38
CA GLU A 145 -6.76 -27.62 43.81
C GLU A 145 -5.49 -27.72 44.67
N ILE A 146 -5.08 -26.61 45.30
CA ILE A 146 -3.87 -26.56 46.12
C ILE A 146 -4.11 -27.07 47.56
N SER A 147 -5.29 -26.91 48.16
CA SER A 147 -5.45 -27.31 49.57
C SER A 147 -5.36 -28.82 49.75
N GLU A 148 -6.01 -29.60 48.89
CA GLU A 148 -6.11 -31.05 49.06
C GLU A 148 -4.75 -31.74 48.86
N ASP A 149 -3.98 -31.29 47.87
CA ASP A 149 -2.74 -31.96 47.45
C ASP A 149 -1.49 -31.55 48.26
N TYR A 150 -1.56 -30.44 49.00
CA TYR A 150 -0.47 -29.94 49.83
C TYR A 150 -0.68 -30.20 51.33
N GLU A 151 -1.92 -30.26 51.83
CA GLU A 151 -2.18 -30.61 53.23
C GLU A 151 -1.71 -32.04 53.56
N ASP A 152 -1.98 -33.01 52.68
CA ASP A 152 -1.54 -34.39 52.86
C ASP A 152 -0.01 -34.54 52.82
N LYS A 153 0.66 -33.77 51.94
CA LYS A 153 2.12 -33.75 51.85
C LYS A 153 2.74 -33.12 53.10
N LEU A 154 2.12 -32.08 53.65
CA LEU A 154 2.54 -31.44 54.90
C LEU A 154 2.40 -32.40 56.09
N ALA A 155 1.27 -33.10 56.21
CA ALA A 155 1.06 -34.09 57.26
C ALA A 155 2.07 -35.26 57.18
N ALA A 156 2.33 -35.77 55.98
CA ALA A 156 3.34 -36.81 55.77
C ALA A 156 4.78 -36.35 56.06
N LEU A 157 5.07 -35.06 55.85
CA LEU A 157 6.35 -34.45 56.25
C LEU A 157 6.46 -34.31 57.77
N ASP A 158 5.39 -33.94 58.45
CA ASP A 158 5.36 -33.81 59.92
C ASP A 158 5.57 -35.16 60.61
N ASP A 159 4.92 -36.22 60.11
CA ASP A 159 5.14 -37.59 60.60
C ASP A 159 6.59 -38.05 60.38
N LYS A 160 7.18 -37.73 59.22
CA LYS A 160 8.60 -38.01 58.95
C LYS A 160 9.54 -37.23 59.86
N ILE A 161 9.23 -35.97 60.17
CA ILE A 161 9.99 -35.15 61.10
C ILE A 161 9.95 -35.79 62.50
N LYS A 162 8.76 -36.20 62.96
CA LYS A 162 8.56 -36.84 64.26
C LYS A 162 9.32 -38.17 64.39
N GLU A 163 9.31 -39.00 63.36
CA GLU A 163 10.09 -40.23 63.32
C GLU A 163 11.60 -39.91 63.39
N LYS A 164 12.06 -38.90 62.64
CA LYS A 164 13.46 -38.47 62.67
C LYS A 164 13.86 -37.93 64.04
N GLU A 165 13.02 -37.13 64.70
CA GLU A 165 13.26 -36.63 66.05
C GLU A 165 13.42 -37.78 67.06
N GLN A 166 12.55 -38.80 67.01
CA GLN A 166 12.69 -39.99 67.85
C GLN A 166 14.01 -40.73 67.57
N THR A 167 14.39 -40.87 66.29
CA THR A 167 15.66 -41.51 65.95
C THR A 167 16.88 -40.67 66.38
N ILE A 168 16.74 -39.34 66.45
CA ILE A 168 17.78 -38.45 66.97
C ILE A 168 17.89 -38.63 68.48
N GLU A 169 16.77 -38.62 69.21
CA GLU A 169 16.76 -38.79 70.67
C GLU A 169 17.32 -40.16 71.08
N GLU A 170 16.94 -41.24 70.38
CA GLU A 170 17.54 -42.57 70.57
C GLU A 170 19.04 -42.54 70.29
N LYS A 171 19.46 -41.92 69.18
CA LYS A 171 20.88 -41.80 68.85
C LYS A 171 21.65 -40.98 69.87
N GLU A 172 21.11 -39.88 70.39
CA GLU A 172 21.71 -39.06 71.43
C GLU A 172 21.93 -39.88 72.71
N THR A 173 20.94 -40.67 73.14
CA THR A 173 21.11 -41.56 74.31
C THR A 173 22.14 -42.66 74.08
N THR A 174 22.27 -43.17 72.84
CA THR A 174 23.31 -44.14 72.50
C THR A 174 24.69 -43.51 72.40
N ILE A 175 24.79 -42.27 71.91
CA ILE A 175 26.03 -41.50 71.85
C ILE A 175 26.51 -41.21 73.27
N SER A 176 25.66 -40.79 74.20
CA SER A 176 26.07 -40.60 75.60
C SER A 176 26.60 -41.88 76.25
N LYS A 177 26.00 -43.05 75.95
CA LYS A 177 26.51 -44.36 76.42
C LYS A 177 27.83 -44.74 75.75
N LEU A 178 27.95 -44.51 74.45
CA LEU A 178 29.18 -44.74 73.71
C LEU A 178 30.29 -43.76 74.11
N GLU A 179 29.98 -42.54 74.51
CA GLU A 179 30.95 -41.58 75.06
C GLU A 179 31.48 -42.02 76.43
N GLU A 180 30.64 -42.63 77.29
CA GLU A 180 31.09 -43.31 78.50
C GLU A 180 31.97 -44.54 78.19
N GLU A 181 31.64 -45.31 77.15
CA GLU A 181 32.45 -46.46 76.71
C GLU A 181 33.73 -46.04 75.96
N VAL A 182 33.75 -44.93 75.23
CA VAL A 182 34.91 -44.40 74.50
C VAL A 182 35.85 -43.64 75.45
N ALA A 183 35.35 -43.08 76.56
CA ALA A 183 36.18 -42.63 77.68
C ALA A 183 36.95 -43.80 78.35
N SER A 184 36.47 -45.03 78.19
CA SER A 184 37.15 -46.25 78.65
C SER A 184 37.87 -47.04 77.55
N ALA A 185 37.64 -46.73 76.27
CA ALA A 185 38.22 -47.42 75.12
C ALA A 185 38.76 -46.46 74.05
N SER A 186 39.78 -45.66 74.40
CA SER A 186 40.63 -45.04 73.38
C SER A 186 41.69 -46.04 72.92
N THR A 187 41.38 -46.85 71.90
CA THR A 187 42.35 -47.40 70.95
C THR A 187 41.68 -47.70 69.61
N ASN A 188 42.11 -46.94 68.60
CA ASN A 188 42.11 -47.21 67.16
C ASN A 188 40.80 -47.17 66.36
N ASN A 189 40.67 -46.06 65.61
CA ASN A 189 40.53 -45.96 64.15
C ASN A 189 39.53 -46.86 63.40
N GLY A 190 38.69 -46.19 62.61
CA GLY A 190 38.77 -46.37 61.15
C GLY A 190 37.49 -46.76 60.40
N ASN A 191 36.84 -45.72 59.86
CA ASN A 191 36.50 -45.57 58.43
C ASN A 191 35.28 -46.29 57.80
N GLU A 192 34.37 -45.45 57.28
CA GLU A 192 33.63 -45.52 55.99
C GLU A 192 32.80 -46.78 55.65
N THR A 193 31.74 -46.79 54.85
CA THR A 193 30.97 -45.88 53.99
C THR A 193 29.82 -46.74 53.47
N ALA A 194 28.64 -46.18 53.22
CA ALA A 194 27.76 -46.67 52.14
C ALA A 194 26.53 -45.76 52.02
N THR A 195 26.32 -45.15 50.86
CA THR A 195 25.04 -45.28 50.15
C THR A 195 25.04 -44.72 48.72
N THR A 196 24.42 -45.52 47.84
CA THR A 196 23.38 -45.14 46.86
C THR A 196 23.78 -44.57 45.50
N GLU A 197 23.46 -45.39 44.49
CA GLU A 197 23.15 -45.03 43.10
C GLU A 197 21.75 -44.41 43.03
N THR A 198 21.62 -43.28 42.34
CA THR A 198 20.35 -42.67 41.93
C THR A 198 20.38 -42.48 40.42
N GLU A 199 19.48 -43.17 39.71
CA GLU A 199 19.09 -42.87 38.34
C GLU A 199 18.36 -41.52 38.27
N THR A 200 18.66 -40.71 37.25
CA THR A 200 17.86 -39.54 36.86
C THR A 200 17.73 -39.51 35.34
N ALA A 201 16.49 -39.46 34.88
CA ALA A 201 16.10 -39.26 33.49
C ALA A 201 16.41 -37.81 33.07
N GLN A 202 17.12 -37.67 31.94
CA GLN A 202 17.59 -36.42 31.39
C GLN A 202 16.66 -35.98 30.24
N SER A 203 15.85 -34.95 30.48
CA SER A 203 15.28 -34.10 29.42
C SER A 203 16.38 -33.15 28.96
N SER A 204 16.66 -33.16 27.66
CA SER A 204 17.78 -32.44 27.07
C SER A 204 17.36 -31.02 26.66
N GLU A 205 17.64 -30.04 27.50
CA GLU A 205 17.72 -28.63 27.11
C GLU A 205 19.03 -28.39 26.35
N SER A 206 18.95 -28.02 25.08
CA SER A 206 20.10 -27.47 24.34
C SER A 206 20.17 -25.98 24.59
N ALA A 207 21.13 -25.59 25.44
CA ALA A 207 21.59 -24.23 25.59
C ALA A 207 22.24 -23.72 24.29
N SER A 208 21.49 -22.96 23.51
CA SER A 208 22.06 -21.99 22.57
C SER A 208 22.34 -20.70 23.31
N THR A 209 23.54 -20.16 23.12
CA THR A 209 23.96 -18.84 23.59
C THR A 209 23.01 -17.77 23.07
N ASP A 210 22.04 -17.38 23.89
CA ASP A 210 21.02 -16.42 23.52
C ASP A 210 21.59 -15.00 23.51
N SER A 211 21.70 -14.43 22.31
CA SER A 211 21.92 -12.99 22.06
C SER A 211 20.68 -12.16 22.40
N CYS A 212 19.55 -12.81 22.68
CA CYS A 212 18.26 -12.20 22.93
C CYS A 212 17.99 -12.03 24.43
N GLY A 213 17.57 -10.84 24.83
CA GLY A 213 17.22 -10.54 26.22
C GLY A 213 15.92 -11.22 26.68
N PRO A 214 15.71 -11.40 28.00
CA PRO A 214 14.46 -11.91 28.53
C PRO A 214 13.29 -11.01 28.13
N GLY A 215 12.15 -11.61 27.75
CA GLY A 215 10.97 -10.86 27.30
C GLY A 215 10.97 -10.48 25.81
N THR A 216 11.95 -10.92 25.03
CA THR A 216 11.96 -10.76 23.56
C THR A 216 11.50 -12.03 22.84
N VAL A 217 10.86 -11.86 21.69
CA VAL A 217 10.43 -12.93 20.79
C VAL A 217 11.51 -13.17 19.76
N LYS A 218 12.09 -14.38 19.76
CA LYS A 218 13.10 -14.81 18.81
C LYS A 218 12.48 -15.09 17.45
N ILE A 219 12.72 -14.25 16.45
CA ILE A 219 12.02 -14.34 15.17
C ILE A 219 12.32 -15.65 14.41
N ASN A 220 13.55 -16.19 14.56
CA ASN A 220 14.00 -17.37 13.81
C ASN A 220 13.73 -18.69 14.56
N SER A 221 13.56 -18.67 15.88
CA SER A 221 13.33 -19.89 16.67
C SER A 221 11.96 -19.99 17.37
N ALA A 222 11.23 -18.88 17.55
CA ALA A 222 9.96 -18.87 18.29
C ALA A 222 8.90 -19.81 17.68
N SER A 223 8.00 -20.29 18.53
CA SER A 223 6.80 -21.00 18.13
C SER A 223 5.77 -20.07 17.45
N GLU A 224 4.81 -20.65 16.74
CA GLU A 224 3.74 -19.87 16.08
C GLU A 224 2.93 -19.03 17.07
N SER A 225 2.69 -19.54 18.28
CA SER A 225 1.96 -18.82 19.32
C SER A 225 2.75 -17.63 19.87
N GLU A 226 4.07 -17.78 20.04
CA GLU A 226 4.93 -16.69 20.52
C GLU A 226 5.07 -15.58 19.48
N LEU A 227 5.10 -15.93 18.18
CA LEU A 227 5.11 -14.95 17.10
C LEU A 227 3.85 -14.08 17.07
N GLN A 228 2.71 -14.62 17.48
CA GLN A 228 1.45 -13.87 17.55
C GLN A 228 1.40 -12.82 18.66
N ALA A 229 2.37 -12.82 19.58
CA ALA A 229 2.53 -11.74 20.56
C ALA A 229 3.07 -10.44 19.94
N ILE A 230 3.61 -10.51 18.71
CA ILE A 230 4.10 -9.35 17.98
C ILE A 230 2.91 -8.57 17.41
N TYR A 231 2.90 -7.26 17.63
CA TYR A 231 1.88 -6.37 17.09
C TYR A 231 1.80 -6.51 15.57
N GLU A 232 0.59 -6.54 15.01
CA GLU A 232 0.36 -6.77 13.57
C GLU A 232 0.84 -8.16 13.06
N ILE A 233 1.05 -9.15 13.94
CA ILE A 233 1.29 -10.55 13.54
C ILE A 233 0.14 -11.44 14.02
N GLY A 234 -0.79 -11.74 13.11
CA GLY A 234 -1.82 -12.76 13.33
C GLY A 234 -1.37 -14.17 12.89
N PRO A 235 -2.21 -15.20 13.04
CA PRO A 235 -1.89 -16.59 12.71
C PRO A 235 -1.36 -16.77 11.27
N ASP A 236 -2.01 -16.15 10.29
CA ASP A 236 -1.60 -16.21 8.89
C ASP A 236 -0.20 -15.63 8.63
N ARG A 237 0.21 -14.61 9.41
CA ARG A 237 1.53 -13.98 9.29
C ARG A 237 2.57 -14.74 10.08
N ALA A 238 2.22 -15.29 11.25
CA ALA A 238 3.08 -16.17 12.02
C ALA A 238 3.48 -17.42 11.22
N ALA A 239 2.53 -18.05 10.53
CA ALA A 239 2.80 -19.16 9.62
C ALA A 239 3.75 -18.76 8.47
N GLN A 240 3.60 -17.56 7.91
CA GLN A 240 4.50 -17.05 6.87
C GLN A 240 5.91 -16.76 7.40
N ILE A 241 6.03 -16.22 8.62
CA ILE A 241 7.33 -16.02 9.27
C ILE A 241 8.05 -17.36 9.35
N ILE A 242 7.41 -18.41 9.87
CA ILE A 242 8.02 -19.73 9.99
C ILE A 242 8.53 -20.25 8.64
N GLN A 243 7.77 -20.04 7.56
CA GLN A 243 8.13 -20.47 6.21
C GLN A 243 9.29 -19.66 5.60
N LEU A 244 9.43 -18.39 5.96
CA LEU A 244 10.37 -17.45 5.34
C LEU A 244 11.66 -17.24 6.15
N ARG A 245 11.79 -17.92 7.30
CA ARG A 245 13.03 -17.94 8.09
C ARG A 245 14.24 -18.33 7.23
N PRO A 246 15.41 -17.73 7.46
CA PRO A 246 15.73 -16.77 8.52
C PRO A 246 15.47 -15.30 8.14
N PHE A 247 15.39 -14.44 9.16
CA PHE A 247 15.34 -12.98 9.09
C PHE A 247 16.53 -12.39 9.84
N SER A 248 17.08 -11.29 9.31
CA SER A 248 18.22 -10.58 9.91
C SER A 248 17.92 -9.12 10.26
N SER A 249 16.80 -8.59 9.77
CA SER A 249 16.37 -7.21 10.00
C SER A 249 14.86 -7.05 9.82
N TYR A 250 14.31 -5.93 10.29
CA TYR A 250 12.91 -5.55 10.04
C TYR A 250 12.61 -5.36 8.56
N ASN A 251 13.60 -4.94 7.75
CA ASN A 251 13.44 -4.83 6.31
C ASN A 251 13.19 -6.20 5.65
N ASP A 252 13.79 -7.28 6.18
CA ASP A 252 13.54 -8.64 5.69
C ASP A 252 12.11 -9.11 5.96
N MET A 253 11.44 -8.55 6.98
CA MET A 253 10.05 -8.88 7.31
C MET A 253 9.08 -8.39 6.23
N LYS A 254 9.48 -7.43 5.38
CA LYS A 254 8.67 -6.98 4.23
C LYS A 254 8.48 -8.06 3.16
N ARG A 255 9.20 -9.18 3.24
CA ARG A 255 8.96 -10.38 2.41
C ARG A 255 7.62 -11.05 2.75
N ILE A 256 7.07 -10.80 3.94
CA ILE A 256 5.80 -11.35 4.40
C ILE A 256 4.65 -10.57 3.75
N LYS A 257 3.69 -11.30 3.19
CA LYS A 257 2.57 -10.67 2.49
C LYS A 257 1.73 -9.87 3.48
N GLY A 258 1.60 -8.57 3.23
CA GLY A 258 0.85 -7.64 4.06
C GLY A 258 1.67 -6.93 5.13
N ILE A 259 2.99 -7.13 5.19
CA ILE A 259 3.90 -6.28 5.97
C ILE A 259 4.61 -5.32 5.01
N GLY A 260 4.17 -4.06 5.01
CA GLY A 260 4.83 -2.96 4.32
C GLY A 260 5.68 -2.13 5.27
N ASP A 261 6.23 -1.01 4.78
CA ASP A 261 7.08 -0.11 5.58
C ASP A 261 6.43 0.33 6.90
N ALA A 262 5.19 0.82 6.85
CA ALA A 262 4.47 1.28 8.04
C ALA A 262 4.30 0.19 9.12
N ARG A 263 4.09 -1.07 8.71
CA ARG A 263 3.93 -2.20 9.65
C ARG A 263 5.27 -2.70 10.18
N ALA A 264 6.29 -2.74 9.34
CA ALA A 264 7.64 -3.07 9.77
C ALA A 264 8.15 -2.06 10.82
N GLU A 265 7.89 -0.76 10.60
CA GLU A 265 8.19 0.30 11.54
C GLU A 265 7.38 0.19 12.85
N ALA A 266 6.08 -0.14 12.77
CA ALA A 266 5.27 -0.39 13.96
C ALA A 266 5.78 -1.57 14.81
N ILE A 267 6.24 -2.64 14.16
CA ILE A 267 6.86 -3.80 14.82
C ILE A 267 8.20 -3.42 15.46
N GLU A 268 9.03 -2.64 14.75
CA GLU A 268 10.30 -2.12 15.28
C GLU A 268 10.08 -1.25 16.52
N ASN A 269 9.08 -0.37 16.49
CA ASN A 269 8.72 0.49 17.61
C ASN A 269 8.23 -0.27 18.85
N GLN A 270 7.72 -1.51 18.69
CA GLN A 270 7.34 -2.36 19.81
C GLN A 270 8.57 -2.85 20.61
N GLY A 271 9.72 -3.02 19.94
CA GLY A 271 10.99 -3.36 20.58
C GLY A 271 11.09 -4.76 21.20
N ILE A 272 10.13 -5.65 20.93
CA ILE A 272 10.13 -7.02 21.50
C ILE A 272 10.76 -8.06 20.58
N VAL A 273 11.04 -7.74 19.31
CA VAL A 273 11.58 -8.70 18.35
C VAL A 273 13.10 -8.81 18.52
N CYS A 274 13.59 -10.04 18.61
CA CYS A 274 15.01 -10.34 18.57
C CYS A 274 15.37 -11.20 17.35
N PHE A 275 16.48 -10.86 16.71
CA PHE A 275 17.06 -11.63 15.60
C PHE A 275 18.16 -12.53 16.15
N ASP A 276 17.84 -13.81 16.30
CA ASP A 276 18.73 -14.90 16.74
C ASP A 276 19.49 -15.56 15.58
#